data_AF-A0A8T2ZSU3-F1
#
_entry.id   AF-A0A8T2ZSU3-F1
#
_cell.length_a   1.000
_cell.length_b   1.000
_cell.length_c   1.000
_cell.angle_alpha   90.00
_cell.angle_beta   90.00
_cell.angle_gamma   90.00
#
_symmetry.space_group_name_H-M   'P 1'
#
loop_
_entity.id
_entity.type
_entity.pdbx_description
1 polymer ?
#
loop_
_entity_poly.entity_id
_entity_poly.type
_entity_poly.pdbx_seq_one_letter_code
_entity_poly.pdbx_strand_id
1 'polypeptide(L)'
;MGVVIIDGSTVRDFVNDEAQFNKSVDEAFTKLDLNNDGVLSRSELRKAFETLSGSVDLEEYRSELKKIMLAIADGLGSSPIQMALEDDDQGFIKQAADLEASKLPQQPSSAGP
;
A
#
# COMPACT_ATOMS: atom_id res chain seq x y z
N MET A 1 12.46 -9.99 7.57
CA MET A 1 11.04 -10.05 7.96
C MET A 1 10.87 -8.93 8.96
N GLY A 2 10.21 -7.85 8.56
CA GLY A 2 10.04 -6.64 9.35
C GLY A 2 8.71 -6.66 10.08
N VAL A 3 8.68 -6.20 11.33
CA VAL A 3 7.43 -6.00 12.06
C VAL A 3 7.09 -4.53 12.00
N VAL A 4 5.92 -4.19 11.47
CA VAL A 4 5.41 -2.80 11.45
C VAL A 4 4.15 -2.69 12.28
N ILE A 5 3.93 -1.52 12.87
CA ILE A 5 2.69 -1.17 13.56
C ILE A 5 1.90 -0.26 12.63
N ILE A 6 0.65 -0.63 12.37
CA ILE A 6 -0.26 0.09 11.46
C ILE A 6 -1.62 0.21 12.16
N ASP A 7 -2.23 1.38 12.08
CA ASP A 7 -3.65 1.58 12.41
C ASP A 7 -4.43 2.14 11.22
N GLY A 8 -5.76 2.25 11.36
CA GLY A 8 -6.63 2.74 10.31
C GLY A 8 -6.30 4.18 9.88
N SER A 9 -5.80 5.02 10.78
CA SER A 9 -5.37 6.38 10.48
C SER A 9 -4.18 6.40 9.54
N THR A 10 -3.15 5.57 9.81
CA THR A 10 -1.97 5.43 8.95
C THR A 10 -2.33 4.97 7.54
N VAL A 11 -3.21 3.97 7.41
CA VAL A 11 -3.68 3.50 6.09
C VAL A 11 -4.45 4.60 5.38
N ARG A 12 -5.33 5.31 6.09
CA ARG A 12 -6.14 6.39 5.51
C ARG A 12 -5.30 7.58 5.07
N ASP A 13 -4.27 7.92 5.85
CA ASP A 13 -3.32 8.97 5.54
C ASP A 13 -2.47 8.65 4.31
N PHE A 14 -2.03 7.39 4.17
CA PHE A 14 -1.34 6.93 2.96
C PHE A 14 -2.23 7.03 1.72
N VAL A 15 -3.50 6.62 1.82
CA VAL A 15 -4.46 6.69 0.70
C VAL A 15 -4.85 8.14 0.35
N ASN A 16 -4.83 9.05 1.34
CA ASN A 16 -5.07 10.48 1.13
C ASN A 16 -3.87 11.20 0.51
N ASP A 17 -2.63 10.73 0.72
CA ASP A 17 -1.47 11.19 -0.02
C ASP A 17 -1.52 10.63 -1.44
N GLU A 18 -2.30 11.28 -2.31
CA GLU A 18 -2.49 10.83 -3.68
C GLU A 18 -1.16 10.73 -4.44
N ALA A 19 -0.17 11.57 -4.16
CA ALA A 19 1.11 11.50 -4.85
C ALA A 19 1.85 10.19 -4.52
N GLN A 20 1.96 9.84 -3.24
CA GLN A 20 2.61 8.60 -2.82
C GLN A 20 1.79 7.37 -3.15
N PHE A 21 0.47 7.42 -2.94
CA PHE A 21 -0.42 6.34 -3.28
C PHE A 21 -0.34 6.01 -4.78
N ASN A 22 -0.41 7.03 -5.65
CA ASN A 22 -0.36 6.81 -7.09
C ASN A 22 0.97 6.24 -7.53
N LYS A 23 2.07 6.78 -7.01
CA LYS A 23 3.39 6.27 -7.30
C LYS A 23 3.52 4.80 -6.92
N SER A 24 3.05 4.44 -5.72
CA SER A 24 3.08 3.05 -5.23
C SER A 24 2.24 2.11 -6.09
N VAL A 25 1.04 2.55 -6.48
CA VAL A 25 0.14 1.80 -7.35
C VAL A 25 0.71 1.65 -8.76
N ASP A 26 1.32 2.70 -9.30
CA ASP A 26 1.96 2.72 -10.62
C ASP A 26 3.18 1.78 -10.68
N GLU A 27 4.02 1.79 -9.64
CA GLU A 27 5.15 0.86 -9.51
C GLU A 27 4.67 -0.60 -9.41
N ALA A 28 3.60 -0.86 -8.66
CA ALA A 28 2.98 -2.18 -8.58
C ALA A 28 2.38 -2.60 -9.94
N PHE A 29 1.68 -1.69 -10.62
CA PHE A 29 1.07 -1.93 -11.93
C PHE A 29 2.13 -2.22 -12.99
N THR A 30 3.19 -1.41 -13.08
CA THR A 30 4.30 -1.56 -14.04
C THR A 30 4.99 -2.92 -13.93
N LYS A 31 5.04 -3.50 -12.73
CA LYS A 31 5.61 -4.84 -12.53
C LYS A 31 4.69 -5.96 -12.99
N LEU A 32 3.38 -5.73 -12.98
CA LEU A 32 2.38 -6.67 -13.45
C LEU A 32 2.13 -6.53 -14.96
N ASP A 33 2.26 -5.32 -15.49
CA ASP A 33 2.12 -4.97 -16.89
C ASP A 33 3.40 -5.34 -17.66
N LEU A 34 3.51 -6.64 -17.98
CA LEU A 34 4.70 -7.19 -18.61
C LEU A 34 4.88 -6.68 -20.05
N ASN A 35 3.79 -6.38 -20.74
CA ASN A 35 3.82 -5.88 -22.11
C ASN A 35 3.87 -4.34 -22.20
N ASN A 36 3.69 -3.63 -21.07
CA ASN A 36 3.70 -2.17 -20.94
C ASN A 36 2.66 -1.49 -21.85
N ASP A 37 1.48 -2.10 -22.00
CA ASP A 37 0.38 -1.55 -22.80
C ASP A 37 -0.55 -0.63 -21.98
N GLY A 38 -0.29 -0.49 -20.67
CA GLY A 38 -1.08 0.32 -19.76
C GLY A 38 -2.35 -0.39 -19.27
N VAL A 39 -2.52 -1.68 -19.56
CA VAL A 39 -3.68 -2.49 -19.19
C VAL A 39 -3.21 -3.85 -18.68
N LEU A 40 -3.66 -4.24 -17.48
CA LEU A 40 -3.34 -5.59 -17.03
C LEU A 40 -4.25 -6.60 -17.72
N SER A 41 -3.69 -7.29 -18.71
CA SER A 41 -4.38 -8.38 -19.40
C SER A 41 -4.61 -9.55 -18.46
N ARG A 42 -5.57 -10.41 -18.81
CA ARG A 42 -5.88 -11.63 -18.03
C ARG A 42 -4.65 -12.48 -17.73
N SER A 43 -3.70 -12.57 -18.66
CA SER A 43 -2.47 -13.36 -18.47
C SER A 43 -1.46 -12.71 -17.52
N GLU A 44 -1.46 -11.38 -17.43
CA GLU A 44 -0.63 -10.57 -16.53
C GLU A 44 -1.21 -10.59 -15.12
N LEU A 45 -2.52 -10.36 -14.99
CA LEU A 45 -3.24 -10.53 -13.73
C LEU A 45 -3.20 -11.96 -13.21
N ARG A 46 -3.30 -12.97 -14.08
CA ARG A 46 -3.28 -14.37 -13.66
C ARG A 46 -1.91 -14.79 -13.11
N LYS A 47 -0.81 -14.17 -13.54
CA LYS A 47 0.51 -14.37 -12.91
C LYS A 47 0.59 -13.70 -11.54
N ALA A 48 -0.11 -12.59 -11.35
CA ALA A 48 -0.12 -11.81 -10.10
C ALA A 48 -1.06 -12.42 -9.04
N PHE A 49 -2.22 -12.90 -9.47
CA PHE A 49 -3.30 -13.40 -8.64
C PHE A 49 -3.93 -14.59 -9.39
N GLU A 50 -3.57 -15.82 -9.00
CA GLU A 50 -4.07 -17.07 -9.58
C GLU A 50 -5.60 -17.30 -9.43
N THR A 51 -6.42 -16.29 -9.16
CA THR A 51 -7.84 -16.47 -8.81
C THR A 51 -8.83 -15.39 -9.25
N LEU A 52 -8.45 -14.37 -10.05
CA LEU A 52 -9.38 -13.31 -10.49
C LEU A 52 -9.54 -13.25 -12.02
N SER A 53 -10.79 -13.34 -12.50
CA SER A 53 -11.14 -13.48 -13.92
C SER A 53 -11.67 -12.17 -14.52
N GLY A 54 -10.78 -11.27 -14.92
CA GLY A 54 -11.10 -10.01 -15.61
C GLY A 54 -9.83 -9.33 -16.12
N SER A 55 -9.93 -8.44 -17.11
CA SER A 55 -8.88 -7.46 -17.45
C SER A 55 -9.23 -6.15 -16.73
N VAL A 56 -8.25 -5.46 -16.16
CA VAL A 56 -8.46 -4.24 -15.36
C VAL A 56 -7.48 -3.17 -15.86
N ASP A 57 -7.96 -1.95 -16.10
CA ASP A 57 -7.12 -0.81 -16.46
C ASP A 57 -6.48 -0.15 -15.21
N LEU A 58 -5.47 0.70 -15.39
CA LEU A 58 -4.77 1.37 -14.29
C LEU A 58 -5.68 2.29 -13.46
N GLU A 59 -6.60 3.03 -14.09
CA GLU A 59 -7.54 3.90 -13.37
C GLU A 59 -8.51 3.06 -12.51
N GLU A 60 -9.06 1.99 -13.08
CA GLU A 60 -9.92 1.05 -12.36
C GLU A 60 -9.17 0.35 -11.22
N TYR A 61 -7.95 -0.13 -11.47
CA TYR A 61 -7.09 -0.76 -10.46
C TYR A 61 -6.80 0.18 -9.29
N ARG A 62 -6.41 1.43 -9.60
CA ARG A 62 -6.15 2.46 -8.60
C ARG A 62 -7.40 2.81 -7.79
N SER A 63 -8.53 2.99 -8.46
CA SER A 63 -9.78 3.33 -7.78
C SER A 63 -10.27 2.19 -6.89
N GLU A 64 -10.12 0.94 -7.32
CA GLU A 64 -10.59 -0.21 -6.55
C GLU A 64 -9.69 -0.50 -5.34
N LEU A 65 -8.37 -0.44 -5.53
CA LEU A 65 -7.41 -0.51 -4.43
C LEU A 65 -7.67 0.57 -3.38
N LYS A 66 -7.96 1.80 -3.81
CA LYS A 66 -8.30 2.91 -2.90
C LYS A 66 -9.53 2.58 -2.05
N LYS A 67 -10.59 2.03 -2.64
CA LYS A 67 -11.80 1.62 -1.88
C LYS A 67 -11.50 0.51 -0.88
N ILE A 68 -10.74 -0.50 -1.29
CA ILE A 68 -10.37 -1.63 -0.42
C ILE A 68 -9.54 -1.13 0.77
N MET A 69 -8.50 -0.32 0.53
CA MET A 69 -7.66 0.22 1.60
C MET A 69 -8.45 1.12 2.56
N LEU A 70 -9.41 1.91 2.07
CA LEU A 70 -10.30 2.71 2.91
C LEU A 70 -11.24 1.84 3.77
N ALA A 71 -11.78 0.75 3.21
CA ALA A 71 -12.60 -0.19 3.97
C ALA A 71 -11.78 -0.92 5.05
N ILE A 72 -10.52 -1.25 4.76
CA ILE A 72 -9.58 -1.80 5.75
C ILE A 72 -9.29 -0.77 6.85
N ALA A 73 -9.04 0.49 6.47
CA ALA A 73 -8.81 1.58 7.42
C ALA A 73 -10.00 1.78 8.37
N ASP A 74 -11.23 1.75 7.83
CA ASP A 74 -12.46 1.85 8.61
C ASP A 74 -12.64 0.65 9.56
N GLY A 75 -12.39 -0.57 9.05
CA GLY A 75 -12.46 -1.80 9.84
C GLY A 75 -11.40 -1.92 10.95
N LEU A 76 -10.21 -1.36 10.74
CA LEU A 76 -9.14 -1.30 11.76
C LEU A 76 -9.44 -0.25 12.84
N GLY A 77 -10.06 0.88 12.45
CA GLY A 77 -10.27 2.02 13.32
C GLY A 77 -8.95 2.54 13.92
N SER A 78 -9.01 3.11 15.12
CA SER A 78 -7.81 3.63 15.83
C SER A 78 -7.04 2.54 16.59
N SER A 79 -7.31 1.26 16.35
CA SER A 79 -6.66 0.16 17.07
C SER A 79 -5.41 -0.27 16.31
N PRO A 80 -4.19 -0.03 16.84
CA PRO A 80 -2.97 -0.43 16.17
C PRO A 80 -2.84 -1.95 16.14
N ILE A 81 -2.51 -2.49 14.97
CA ILE A 81 -2.19 -3.90 14.78
C ILE A 81 -0.72 -4.06 14.39
N GLN A 82 -0.12 -5.14 14.90
CA GLN A 82 1.25 -5.51 14.58
C GLN A 82 1.24 -6.49 13.42
N MET A 83 1.84 -6.11 12.29
CA MET A 83 1.89 -6.93 11.09
C MET A 83 3.32 -7.36 10.80
N ALA A 84 3.52 -8.67 10.57
CA ALA A 84 4.77 -9.20 10.06
C ALA A 84 4.75 -9.08 8.53
N LEU A 85 5.69 -8.32 7.99
CA LEU A 85 5.88 -8.14 6.56
C LEU A 85 7.14 -8.87 6.12
N GLU A 86 7.06 -9.50 4.96
CA GLU A 86 8.25 -9.93 4.23
C GLU A 86 9.07 -8.69 3.82
N ASP A 87 10.38 -8.81 3.67
CA ASP A 87 11.26 -7.65 3.42
C ASP A 87 11.05 -6.99 2.06
N ASP A 88 10.15 -7.52 1.25
CA ASP A 88 9.86 -7.02 -0.08
C ASP A 88 9.41 -5.54 0.00
N ASP A 89 10.16 -4.68 -0.68
CA ASP A 89 9.94 -3.23 -0.70
C ASP A 89 8.60 -2.82 -1.35
N GLN A 90 7.84 -3.78 -1.89
CA GLN A 90 6.59 -3.53 -2.62
C GLN A 90 5.32 -3.62 -1.79
N GLY A 91 5.41 -3.98 -0.51
CA GLY A 91 4.22 -4.08 0.33
C GLY A 91 3.57 -2.72 0.57
N PHE A 92 2.35 -2.48 0.07
CA PHE A 92 1.58 -1.25 0.32
C PHE A 92 1.53 -0.87 1.81
N ILE A 93 1.46 -1.88 2.69
CA ILE A 93 1.45 -1.69 4.14
C ILE A 93 2.80 -1.22 4.68
N LYS A 94 3.92 -1.67 4.09
CA LYS A 94 5.28 -1.19 4.43
C LYS A 94 5.42 0.29 4.09
N GLN A 95 4.94 0.69 2.91
CA GLN A 95 4.99 2.09 2.46
C GLN A 95 4.13 3.00 3.33
N ALA A 96 2.94 2.55 3.74
CA ALA A 96 2.09 3.29 4.67
C ALA A 96 2.78 3.51 6.04
N ALA A 97 3.44 2.47 6.59
CA ALA A 97 4.25 2.60 7.80
C ALA A 97 5.42 3.57 7.64
N ASP A 98 6.16 3.49 6.54
CA ASP A 98 7.32 4.35 6.28
C ASP A 98 6.92 5.83 6.14
N LEU A 99 5.78 6.09 5.48
CA LEU A 99 5.18 7.41 5.39
C LEU A 99 4.81 7.98 6.76
N GLU A 100 4.17 7.17 7.62
CA GLU A 100 3.85 7.59 8.98
C GLU A 100 5.11 7.84 9.82
N ALA A 101 6.11 6.96 9.72
CA ALA A 101 7.40 7.11 10.39
C ALA A 101 8.13 8.38 9.94
N SER A 102 7.99 8.77 8.67
CA SER A 102 8.56 9.99 8.10
C SER A 102 7.85 11.28 8.58
N LYS A 103 6.59 11.19 9.01
CA LYS A 103 5.82 12.31 9.58
C LYS A 103 6.10 12.56 11.05
N LEU A 104 6.60 11.54 11.78
CA LEU A 104 7.05 11.72 13.15
C LEU A 104 8.35 12.54 13.17
N PRO A 105 8.40 13.70 13.83
CA PRO A 105 9.69 14.30 14.14
C PRO A 105 10.45 13.29 15.00
N GLN A 106 11.67 12.95 14.58
CA GLN A 106 12.66 12.24 15.39
C GLN A 106 12.54 12.75 16.83
N GLN A 107 11.99 11.91 17.71
CA GLN A 107 11.77 12.26 19.10
C GLN A 107 13.13 12.74 19.63
N PRO A 108 13.28 13.99 20.10
CA PRO A 108 14.56 14.45 20.61
C PRO A 108 14.89 13.56 21.80
N SER A 109 15.95 12.78 21.64
CA SER A 109 16.53 11.95 22.69
C SER A 109 16.55 12.76 23.98
N SER A 110 15.61 12.46 24.87
CA SER A 110 15.59 13.02 26.21
C SER A 110 16.72 12.37 26.99
N ALA A 111 17.94 12.84 26.73
CA ALA A 111 19.03 12.75 27.68
C ALA A 111 18.71 13.76 28.79
N GLY A 112 17.93 13.29 29.77
CA GLY A 112 17.83 13.94 31.08
C GLY A 112 19.17 13.83 31.84
N PRO A 113 19.37 14.71 32.84
CA PRO A 113 20.66 15.16 33.36
C PRO A 113 21.49 14.11 34.10
#